data_AF-A0A967ETF3-F1
#
_entry.id   AF-A0A967ETF3-F1
#
_cell.length_a   1.000
_cell.length_b   1.000
_cell.length_c   1.000
_cell.angle_alpha   90.00
_cell.angle_beta   90.00
_cell.angle_gamma   90.00
#
_symmetry.space_group_name_H-M   'P 1'
#
loop_
_entity.id
_entity.type
_entity.pdbx_description
1 polymer ?
#
loop_
_entity_poly.entity_id
_entity_poly.type
_entity_poly.pdbx_seq_one_letter_code
_entity_poly.pdbx_strand_id
1 'polypeptide(L)'
;LRSEAFAAFGIVYFVVASEDQLALHHVAGRRAASMIHAALSDMGWVSVHAQAVGQLLVLTLLAAAGLALIWVWKRPASKAERRARLILTGLLIILYVFAGGVDFLGSILPGRLWPAIEESGERLAMTLSLAYAAGLVSIRHARQL
;
A
#
# COMPACT_ATOMS: atom_id res chain seq x y z
N LEU A 1 -23.03 -13.74 7.39
CA LEU A 1 -22.84 -13.02 6.12
C LEU A 1 -21.98 -11.74 6.19
N ARG A 2 -21.76 -11.11 7.35
CA ARG A 2 -20.87 -9.94 7.45
C ARG A 2 -19.37 -10.27 7.34
N SER A 3 -18.93 -11.51 7.60
CA SER A 3 -17.52 -11.81 7.86
C SER A 3 -16.62 -12.14 6.67
N GLU A 4 -17.16 -12.55 5.52
CA GLU A 4 -16.35 -12.90 4.34
C GLU A 4 -15.78 -11.66 3.66
N ALA A 5 -16.55 -10.57 3.58
CA ALA A 5 -16.07 -9.29 3.08
C ALA A 5 -14.94 -8.74 3.96
N PHE A 6 -15.02 -8.91 5.28
CA PHE A 6 -13.97 -8.49 6.21
C PHE A 6 -12.71 -9.35 6.13
N ALA A 7 -12.86 -10.67 5.97
CA ALA A 7 -11.72 -11.56 5.76
C ALA A 7 -11.04 -11.27 4.43
N ALA A 8 -11.80 -11.04 3.35
CA ALA A 8 -11.25 -10.61 2.06
C ALA A 8 -10.49 -9.28 2.18
N PHE A 9 -10.97 -8.32 2.98
CA PHE A 9 -10.24 -7.07 3.24
C PHE A 9 -8.95 -7.28 4.02
N GLY A 10 -8.98 -8.10 5.07
CA GLY A 10 -7.77 -8.47 5.80
C GLY A 10 -6.76 -9.20 4.93
N ILE A 11 -7.21 -10.07 4.01
CA ILE A 11 -6.36 -10.80 3.07
C ILE A 11 -5.75 -9.86 2.02
N VAL A 12 -6.54 -8.98 1.41
CA VAL A 12 -6.02 -7.99 0.44
C VAL A 12 -5.00 -7.08 1.12
N TYR A 13 -5.28 -6.64 2.35
CA TYR A 13 -4.34 -5.88 3.13
C TYR A 13 -3.07 -6.67 3.45
N PHE A 14 -3.20 -7.93 3.89
CA PHE A 14 -2.07 -8.81 4.14
C PHE A 14 -1.25 -9.05 2.88
N VAL A 15 -1.88 -9.17 1.71
CA VAL A 15 -1.19 -9.31 0.42
C VAL A 15 -0.39 -8.05 0.09
N VAL A 16 -0.97 -6.86 0.27
CA VAL A 16 -0.25 -5.58 0.06
C VAL A 16 0.90 -5.41 1.07
N ALA A 17 0.68 -5.74 2.33
CA ALA A 17 1.71 -5.72 3.36
C ALA A 17 2.81 -6.78 3.14
N SER A 18 2.47 -7.92 2.54
CA SER A 18 3.43 -8.99 2.21
C SER A 18 4.21 -8.67 0.94
N GLU A 19 3.60 -7.96 -0.01
CA GLU A 19 4.26 -7.48 -1.23
C GLU A 19 5.47 -6.60 -0.89
N ASP A 20 5.28 -5.74 0.11
CA ASP A 20 6.29 -4.85 0.65
C ASP A 20 7.47 -5.61 1.28
N GLN A 21 7.18 -6.59 2.16
CA GLN A 21 8.22 -7.48 2.71
C GLN A 21 8.93 -8.34 1.67
N LEU A 22 8.23 -8.71 0.58
CA LEU A 22 8.79 -9.51 -0.50
C LEU A 22 9.54 -8.65 -1.53
N ALA A 23 9.56 -7.32 -1.39
CA ALA A 23 10.23 -6.40 -2.30
C ALA A 23 9.80 -6.60 -3.77
N LEU A 24 8.55 -7.04 -4.00
CA LEU A 24 8.08 -7.36 -5.35
C LEU A 24 8.03 -6.10 -6.23
N HIS A 25 7.74 -4.94 -5.64
CA HIS A 25 7.78 -3.64 -6.28
C HIS A 25 9.20 -3.22 -6.69
N HIS A 26 10.27 -3.72 -6.04
CA HIS A 26 11.63 -3.53 -6.54
C HIS A 26 11.90 -4.38 -7.80
N VAL A 27 11.38 -5.61 -7.87
CA VAL A 27 11.53 -6.48 -9.05
C VAL A 27 10.72 -5.94 -10.22
N ALA A 28 9.45 -5.60 -9.99
CA ALA A 28 8.55 -5.01 -10.98
C ALA A 28 9.01 -3.59 -11.37
N GLY A 29 9.45 -2.79 -10.39
CA GLY A 29 9.98 -1.44 -10.58
C GLY A 29 11.23 -1.43 -11.46
N ARG A 30 12.16 -2.37 -11.32
CA ARG A 30 13.31 -2.50 -12.24
C ARG A 30 12.88 -2.78 -13.69
N ARG A 31 11.86 -3.60 -13.91
CA ARG A 31 11.32 -3.87 -15.26
C ARG A 31 10.55 -2.66 -15.83
N ALA A 32 9.76 -1.99 -15.00
CA ALA A 32 9.09 -0.75 -15.39
C ALA A 32 10.12 0.34 -15.74
N ALA A 33 11.16 0.48 -14.92
CA ALA A 33 12.25 1.41 -15.14
C ALA A 33 13.01 1.15 -16.45
N SER A 34 13.26 -0.12 -16.80
CA SER A 34 13.92 -0.44 -18.08
C SER A 34 13.04 -0.06 -19.29
N MET A 35 11.71 -0.20 -19.18
CA MET A 35 10.78 0.27 -20.22
C MET A 35 10.68 1.80 -20.29
N ILE A 36 10.64 2.47 -19.13
CA ILE A 36 10.58 3.94 -19.04
C ILE A 36 11.88 4.56 -19.56
N HIS A 37 13.03 4.00 -19.19
CA HIS A 37 14.33 4.47 -19.66
C HIS A 37 14.49 4.31 -21.18
N ALA A 38 13.99 3.21 -21.75
CA ALA A 38 13.97 3.01 -23.20
C ALA A 38 13.06 4.02 -23.93
N ALA A 39 12.05 4.58 -23.25
CA ALA A 39 11.13 5.56 -23.82
C ALA A 39 11.55 7.03 -23.59
N LEU A 40 12.36 7.31 -22.58
CA LEU A 40 12.69 8.68 -22.10
C LEU A 40 14.19 9.00 -22.10
N SER A 41 15.04 8.17 -22.73
CA SER A 41 16.50 8.29 -22.70
C SER A 41 17.04 9.65 -23.16
N ASP A 42 16.30 10.39 -23.99
CA ASP A 42 16.73 11.68 -24.56
C ASP A 42 16.47 12.90 -23.66
N MET A 43 15.80 12.76 -22.50
CA MET A 43 15.43 13.90 -21.65
C MET A 43 16.41 14.19 -20.49
N GLY A 44 17.60 13.58 -20.47
CA GLY A 44 18.61 13.82 -19.41
C GLY A 44 18.27 13.23 -18.04
N TRP A 45 17.36 12.26 -17.98
CA TRP A 45 16.98 11.58 -16.74
C TRP A 45 18.05 10.55 -16.31
N VAL A 46 18.60 10.73 -15.11
CA VAL A 46 19.52 9.76 -14.49
C VAL A 46 18.74 8.48 -14.14
N SER A 47 19.31 7.28 -14.36
CA SER A 47 18.63 5.99 -14.19
C SER A 47 17.95 5.80 -12.83
N VAL A 48 18.51 6.42 -11.78
CA VAL A 48 17.95 6.44 -10.41
C VAL A 48 16.53 7.04 -10.38
N HIS A 49 16.28 8.12 -11.13
CA HIS A 49 14.97 8.75 -11.20
C HIS A 49 13.96 7.89 -11.98
N ALA A 50 14.40 7.23 -13.04
CA ALA A 50 13.56 6.30 -13.80
C ALA A 50 13.16 5.07 -12.96
N GLN A 51 14.07 4.60 -12.09
CA GLN A 51 13.78 3.53 -11.14
C GLN A 51 12.74 3.95 -10.09
N ALA A 52 12.92 5.13 -9.48
CA ALA A 52 11.99 5.66 -8.50
C ALA A 52 10.59 5.88 -9.09
N VAL A 53 10.48 6.40 -10.32
CA VAL A 53 9.19 6.52 -11.02
C VAL A 53 8.57 5.16 -11.32
N GLY A 54 9.38 4.18 -11.73
CA GLY A 54 8.92 2.81 -11.97
C GLY A 54 8.35 2.16 -10.70
N GLN A 55 9.02 2.32 -9.56
CA GLN A 55 8.54 1.85 -8.25
C GLN A 55 7.25 2.55 -7.86
N LEU A 56 7.20 3.89 -7.95
CA LEU A 56 6.01 4.67 -7.64
C LEU A 56 4.81 4.22 -8.47
N LEU A 57 4.97 4.02 -9.78
CA LEU A 57 3.91 3.52 -10.66
C LEU A 57 3.37 2.16 -10.24
N VAL A 58 4.25 1.21 -9.90
CA VAL A 58 3.83 -0.12 -9.43
C VAL A 58 3.05 0.01 -8.11
N LEU A 59 3.55 0.80 -7.17
CA LEU A 59 2.88 1.07 -5.90
C LEU A 59 1.53 1.77 -6.09
N THR A 60 1.42 2.71 -7.03
CA THR A 60 0.16 3.37 -7.38
C THR A 60 -0.85 2.35 -7.93
N LEU A 61 -0.41 1.43 -8.79
CA LEU A 61 -1.29 0.38 -9.33
C LEU A 61 -1.76 -0.58 -8.24
N LEU A 62 -0.88 -0.97 -7.32
CA LEU A 62 -1.23 -1.79 -6.17
C LEU A 62 -2.21 -1.08 -5.23
N ALA A 63 -1.97 0.20 -4.92
CA ALA A 63 -2.87 1.01 -4.12
C ALA A 63 -4.24 1.18 -4.81
N ALA A 64 -4.26 1.41 -6.13
CA ALA A 64 -5.49 1.51 -6.90
C ALA A 64 -6.27 0.19 -6.90
N ALA A 65 -5.59 -0.95 -7.07
CA ALA A 65 -6.20 -2.27 -6.97
C ALA A 65 -6.78 -2.51 -5.56
N GLY A 66 -6.03 -2.15 -4.51
CA GLY A 66 -6.49 -2.21 -3.12
C GLY A 66 -7.73 -1.35 -2.88
N LEU A 67 -7.74 -0.11 -3.36
CA LEU A 67 -8.91 0.78 -3.28
C LEU A 67 -10.12 0.21 -4.04
N ALA A 68 -9.90 -0.31 -5.25
CA ALA A 68 -10.94 -0.96 -6.03
C ALA A 68 -11.53 -2.14 -5.26
N LEU A 69 -10.71 -2.98 -4.64
CA LEU A 69 -11.17 -4.08 -3.81
C LEU A 69 -11.99 -3.56 -2.61
N ILE A 70 -11.51 -2.50 -1.91
CA ILE A 70 -12.21 -1.84 -0.78
C ILE A 70 -13.62 -1.37 -1.15
N TRP A 71 -13.77 -0.76 -2.32
CA TRP A 71 -15.00 -0.04 -2.66
C TRP A 71 -15.90 -0.78 -3.65
N VAL A 72 -15.36 -1.53 -4.59
CA VAL A 72 -16.10 -2.14 -5.71
C VAL A 72 -16.66 -3.53 -5.36
N TRP A 73 -15.94 -4.32 -4.55
CA TRP A 73 -16.27 -5.75 -4.35
C TRP A 73 -17.69 -6.01 -3.80
N LYS A 74 -18.20 -5.13 -2.93
CA LYS A 74 -19.55 -5.25 -2.34
C LYS A 74 -20.04 -3.89 -1.88
N ARG A 75 -21.34 -3.67 -1.71
CA ARG A 75 -21.84 -2.50 -0.96
C ARG A 75 -21.80 -2.76 0.54
N PRO A 76 -21.46 -1.77 1.38
CA PRO A 76 -21.46 -1.94 2.84
C PRO A 76 -22.90 -2.13 3.33
N ALA A 77 -23.17 -3.24 4.03
CA ALA A 77 -24.47 -3.58 4.58
C ALA A 77 -24.72 -2.95 5.97
N SER A 78 -23.73 -2.25 6.53
CA SER A 78 -23.83 -1.67 7.88
C SER A 78 -22.96 -0.43 8.07
N LYS A 79 -23.33 0.41 9.06
CA LYS A 79 -22.50 1.55 9.50
C LYS A 79 -21.10 1.10 9.93
N ALA A 80 -20.99 -0.08 10.57
CA ALA A 80 -19.71 -0.66 10.98
C ALA A 80 -18.83 -1.03 9.78
N GLU A 81 -19.40 -1.67 8.74
CA GLU A 81 -18.69 -1.95 7.49
C GLU A 81 -18.23 -0.68 6.77
N ARG A 82 -19.08 0.35 6.74
CA ARG A 82 -18.70 1.65 6.14
C ARG A 82 -17.53 2.29 6.90
N ARG A 83 -17.56 2.29 8.23
CA ARG A 83 -16.47 2.80 9.06
C ARG A 83 -15.17 2.02 8.81
N ALA A 84 -15.24 0.70 8.74
CA ALA A 84 -14.07 -0.14 8.48
C ALA A 84 -13.45 0.13 7.10
N ARG A 85 -14.27 0.31 6.06
CA ARG A 85 -13.78 0.70 4.73
C ARG A 85 -13.03 2.02 4.75
N LEU A 86 -13.58 3.02 5.45
CA LEU A 86 -12.95 4.33 5.56
C LEU A 86 -11.60 4.23 6.30
N ILE A 87 -11.54 3.47 7.40
CA ILE A 87 -10.31 3.26 8.16
C ILE A 87 -9.27 2.54 7.30
N LEU A 88 -9.65 1.44 6.64
CA LEU A 88 -8.74 0.69 5.75
C LEU A 88 -8.28 1.53 4.55
N THR A 89 -9.16 2.35 3.99
CA THR A 89 -8.80 3.31 2.93
C THR A 89 -7.76 4.30 3.44
N GLY A 90 -7.97 4.87 4.63
CA GLY A 90 -7.02 5.80 5.24
C GLY A 90 -5.66 5.15 5.49
N LEU A 91 -5.65 3.92 6.01
CA LEU A 91 -4.42 3.15 6.26
C LEU A 91 -3.67 2.81 4.97
N LEU A 92 -4.39 2.40 3.91
CA LEU A 92 -3.81 2.15 2.60
C LEU A 92 -3.20 3.43 1.99
N ILE A 93 -3.89 4.56 2.12
CA ILE A 93 -3.36 5.86 1.66
C ILE A 93 -2.10 6.25 2.43
N ILE A 94 -2.10 6.08 3.76
CA ILE A 94 -0.92 6.36 4.59
C ILE A 94 0.24 5.48 4.13
N LEU A 95 0.02 4.17 3.96
CA LEU A 95 1.04 3.25 3.48
C LEU A 95 1.58 3.66 2.11
N TYR A 96 0.70 3.99 1.16
CA TYR A 96 1.09 4.49 -0.16
C TYR A 96 1.91 5.78 -0.09
N VAL A 97 1.56 6.71 0.81
CA VAL A 97 2.31 7.95 0.99
C VAL A 97 3.71 7.68 1.49
N PHE A 98 3.90 6.78 2.45
CA PHE A 98 5.24 6.45 2.95
C PHE A 98 6.04 5.61 1.94
N ALA A 99 5.50 4.47 1.51
CA ALA A 99 6.20 3.55 0.60
C ALA A 99 6.42 4.10 -0.81
N GLY A 100 5.49 4.92 -1.30
CA GLY A 100 5.61 5.53 -2.63
C GLY A 100 6.12 6.96 -2.54
N GLY A 101 5.40 7.81 -1.83
CA GLY A 101 5.64 9.25 -1.82
C GLY A 101 6.95 9.65 -1.12
N VAL A 102 7.20 9.12 0.08
CA VAL A 102 8.39 9.47 0.86
C VAL A 102 9.65 8.84 0.26
N ASP A 103 9.60 7.57 -0.16
CA ASP A 103 10.71 6.92 -0.90
C ASP A 103 11.07 7.72 -2.17
N PHE A 104 10.06 8.05 -2.99
CA PHE A 104 10.25 8.85 -4.19
C PHE A 104 10.89 10.22 -3.89
N LEU A 105 10.40 10.94 -2.88
CA LEU A 105 10.98 12.21 -2.46
C LEU A 105 12.43 12.03 -1.97
N GLY A 106 12.71 10.97 -1.21
CA GLY A 106 14.05 10.65 -0.73
C GLY A 106 15.04 10.31 -1.84
N SER A 107 14.56 9.74 -2.94
CA SER A 107 15.37 9.44 -4.12
C SER A 107 15.80 10.70 -4.91
N ILE A 108 15.03 11.79 -4.78
CA ILE A 108 15.24 13.05 -5.52
C ILE A 108 15.92 14.11 -4.66
N LEU A 109 15.52 14.21 -3.39
CA LEU A 109 15.95 15.27 -2.50
C LEU A 109 17.15 14.81 -1.64
N PRO A 110 18.18 15.66 -1.48
CA PRO A 110 19.29 15.33 -0.60
C PRO A 110 18.81 15.24 0.84
N GLY A 111 19.10 14.12 1.52
CA GLY A 111 18.78 13.96 2.94
C GLY A 111 18.98 12.53 3.42
N ARG A 112 19.60 12.37 4.60
CA ARG A 112 19.81 11.04 5.21
C ARG A 112 18.63 10.55 6.05
N LEU A 113 17.65 11.43 6.29
CA LEU A 113 16.51 11.12 7.14
C LEU A 113 15.36 10.45 6.38
N TRP A 114 15.31 10.57 5.05
CA TRP A 114 14.23 10.02 4.23
C TRP A 114 13.99 8.52 4.45
N PRO A 115 15.02 7.64 4.43
CA PRO A 115 14.81 6.21 4.65
C PRO A 115 14.25 5.91 6.04
N ALA A 116 14.67 6.68 7.06
CA ALA A 116 14.18 6.49 8.42
C ALA A 116 12.71 6.93 8.56
N ILE A 117 12.31 8.00 7.87
CA ILE A 117 10.92 8.51 7.88
C ILE A 117 10.00 7.55 7.14
N GLU A 118 10.41 7.10 5.95
CA GLU A 118 9.74 6.08 5.14
C GLU A 118 9.50 4.82 5.97
N GLU A 119 10.56 4.17 6.43
CA GLU A 119 10.47 2.89 7.14
C GLU A 119 9.67 3.01 8.45
N SER A 120 9.79 4.13 9.17
CA SER A 120 9.00 4.36 10.39
C SER A 120 7.51 4.51 10.08
N GLY A 121 7.18 5.22 9.00
CA GLY A 121 5.79 5.45 8.59
C GLY A 121 5.12 4.19 8.05
N GLU A 122 5.84 3.40 7.25
CA GLU A 122 5.39 2.09 6.77
C GLU A 122 5.11 1.15 7.93
N ARG A 123 6.09 0.96 8.83
CA ARG A 123 5.94 0.10 10.00
C ARG A 123 4.76 0.51 10.87
N LEU A 124 4.55 1.81 11.05
CA LEU A 124 3.40 2.33 11.79
C LEU A 124 2.09 1.99 11.08
N ALA A 125 2.00 2.24 9.77
CA ALA A 125 0.81 1.93 8.97
C ALA A 125 0.49 0.42 8.97
N MET A 126 1.51 -0.43 8.82
CA MET A 126 1.39 -1.88 8.91
C MET A 126 0.92 -2.34 10.30
N THR A 127 1.52 -1.80 11.36
CA THR A 127 1.17 -2.15 12.74
C THR A 127 -0.27 -1.77 13.07
N LEU A 128 -0.68 -0.54 12.74
CA LEU A 128 -2.03 -0.06 12.97
C LEU A 128 -3.05 -0.88 12.19
N SER A 129 -2.73 -1.25 10.96
CA SER A 129 -3.62 -2.05 10.14
C SER A 129 -3.74 -3.49 10.63
N LEU A 130 -2.63 -4.11 11.06
CA LEU A 130 -2.66 -5.44 11.66
C LEU A 130 -3.46 -5.43 12.96
N ALA A 131 -3.23 -4.44 13.83
CA ALA A 131 -3.98 -4.27 15.07
C ALA A 131 -5.48 -4.06 14.78
N TYR A 132 -5.81 -3.26 13.77
CA TYR A 132 -7.19 -3.03 13.36
C TYR A 132 -7.85 -4.31 12.81
N ALA A 133 -7.16 -5.05 11.93
CA ALA A 133 -7.64 -6.31 11.39
C ALA A 133 -7.83 -7.37 12.49
N ALA A 134 -6.87 -7.51 13.40
CA ALA A 134 -6.97 -8.43 14.54
C ALA A 134 -8.11 -8.06 15.49
N GLY A 135 -8.28 -6.77 15.79
CA GLY A 135 -9.40 -6.26 16.59
C GLY A 135 -10.76 -6.56 15.94
N LEU A 136 -10.86 -6.41 14.61
CA LEU A 136 -12.07 -6.76 13.86
C LEU A 136 -12.39 -8.27 13.91
N VAL A 137 -11.37 -9.14 13.86
CA VAL A 137 -11.55 -10.59 13.99
C VAL A 137 -11.94 -11.00 15.41
N SER A 138 -11.32 -10.40 16.43
CA SER A 138 -11.61 -10.69 17.84
C SER A 138 -13.06 -10.34 18.24
N ILE A 139 -13.56 -9.18 17.81
CA ILE A 139 -14.96 -8.77 18.06
C ILE A 139 -15.97 -9.73 17.41
N ARG A 140 -15.61 -10.37 16.29
CA ARG A 140 -16.46 -11.39 15.67
C ARG A 140 -16.56 -12.63 16.55
N HIS A 141 -15.43 -13.11 17.07
CA HIS A 141 -15.38 -14.34 17.88
C HIS A 141 -16.20 -14.18 19.18
N ALA A 142 -16.07 -13.02 19.84
CA ALA A 142 -16.80 -12.70 21.07
C ALA A 142 -18.32 -12.55 20.91
N ARG A 143 -18.85 -12.36 19.69
CA ARG A 143 -20.31 -12.29 19.43
C ARG A 143 -20.92 -13.61 18.97
N GLN A 144 -20.10 -14.63 18.76
CA GLN A 144 -20.55 -15.98 18.36
C GLN A 144 -20.57 -16.96 19.55
N LEU A 145 -19.96 -16.58 20.66
CA LEU A 145 -20.09 -17.20 21.99
C LEU A 145 -21.23 -16.52 22.75
#